data_AF-A0A7D9EES7-F1
#
_entry.id   AF-A0A7D9EES7-F1
#
_cell.length_a   1.000
_cell.length_b   1.000
_cell.length_c   1.000
_cell.angle_alpha   90.00
_cell.angle_beta   90.00
_cell.angle_gamma   90.00
#
_symmetry.space_group_name_H-M   'P 1'
#
loop_
_entity.id
_entity.type
_entity.pdbx_description
1 polymer ?
#
loop_
_entity_poly.entity_id
_entity_poly.type
_entity_poly.pdbx_seq_one_letter_code
_entity_poly.pdbx_strand_id
1 'polypeptide(L)'
;HPDVYERGLINKSAKKTFTANVDLWSLGVTFYHVATGKLPFRPYEGRTNRFTMHEITSKKAPGIISGIQKEENGPIEWSDKLPEHTRLSQGLKEHIVKILANLLEPGMKFDDLFQAIENIKAMKIIHVYNAQSGTFHIIYANPEDNFARFQELVAIQTGVSARQQDLFYNNDTFKPSSMVNASTYPDTTEKKPILVLGGDSIPSEKICGQLELKKPKLHKSTSLESLDSDAVISKVVAKNVHYCLHNVKNLELSRILTLEAAENVITLLKRKARKYLDDAKAIESHCQSIVMKHHACLNGCNFEKEVMQLLGNDEDIPKEIVAELDILVRETDTFKKNMDKLQEAMATPMENLRTTAQTLLHDGELAKKWKDMNADEKPEN
;
A
#
# COMPACT_ATOMS: atom_id res chain seq x y z
N HIS A 1 -27.34 -17.63 23.03
CA HIS A 1 -27.65 -18.18 24.38
C HIS A 1 -28.53 -17.22 25.19
N PRO A 2 -29.83 -17.10 24.85
CA PRO A 2 -30.81 -16.35 25.66
C PRO A 2 -31.01 -16.96 27.06
N ASP A 3 -30.71 -18.25 27.25
CA ASP A 3 -30.89 -19.01 28.49
C ASP A 3 -30.12 -18.44 29.70
N VAL A 4 -28.94 -17.84 29.48
CA VAL A 4 -28.14 -17.19 30.56
C VAL A 4 -28.82 -15.92 31.04
N TYR A 5 -29.40 -15.17 30.10
CA TYR A 5 -30.17 -13.96 30.37
C TYR A 5 -31.55 -14.30 30.93
N GLU A 6 -32.19 -15.39 30.51
CA GLU A 6 -33.45 -15.86 31.10
C GLU A 6 -33.30 -16.20 32.59
N ARG A 7 -32.17 -16.82 32.97
CA ARG A 7 -31.85 -17.16 34.37
C ARG A 7 -31.45 -15.96 35.22
N GLY A 8 -30.65 -15.03 34.67
CA GLY A 8 -30.14 -13.86 35.40
C GLY A 8 -31.07 -12.64 35.42
N LEU A 9 -31.97 -12.49 34.44
CA LEU A 9 -32.78 -11.28 34.24
C LEU A 9 -34.29 -11.54 34.27
N ILE A 10 -34.78 -12.72 33.87
CA ILE A 10 -36.24 -12.96 33.71
C ILE A 10 -36.84 -13.84 34.82
N ASN A 11 -36.05 -14.34 35.78
CA ASN A 11 -36.56 -15.11 36.93
C ASN A 11 -37.47 -16.30 36.55
N LYS A 12 -37.29 -16.87 35.35
CA LYS A 12 -37.93 -18.14 34.98
C LYS A 12 -36.99 -19.28 35.36
N SER A 13 -37.50 -20.23 36.15
CA SER A 13 -36.74 -21.38 36.65
C SER A 13 -36.42 -22.38 35.54
N ALA A 14 -35.44 -22.07 34.68
CA ALA A 14 -34.96 -23.01 33.68
C ALA A 14 -33.94 -23.98 34.32
N LYS A 15 -34.34 -25.25 34.48
CA LYS A 15 -33.50 -26.38 34.94
C LYS A 15 -32.44 -26.79 33.89
N LYS A 16 -31.58 -25.88 33.43
CA LYS A 16 -30.46 -26.21 32.52
C LYS A 16 -29.11 -25.83 33.13
N THR A 17 -28.18 -26.77 33.11
CA THR A 17 -26.80 -26.65 33.59
C THR A 17 -26.00 -25.74 32.67
N PHE A 18 -25.13 -24.90 33.25
CA PHE A 18 -24.17 -24.11 32.49
C PHE A 18 -23.26 -25.07 31.69
N THR A 19 -23.13 -24.83 30.39
CA THR A 19 -22.28 -25.62 29.49
C THR A 19 -21.13 -24.76 29.00
N ALA A 20 -20.06 -25.39 28.49
CA ALA A 20 -18.90 -24.72 27.88
C ALA A 20 -19.29 -23.62 26.86
N ASN A 21 -20.43 -23.76 26.20
CA ASN A 21 -20.92 -22.77 25.23
C ASN A 21 -21.33 -21.43 25.86
N VAL A 22 -21.67 -21.40 27.16
CA VAL A 22 -21.95 -20.16 27.88
C VAL A 22 -20.67 -19.35 28.11
N ASP A 23 -19.56 -20.04 28.37
CA ASP A 23 -18.26 -19.41 28.57
C ASP A 23 -17.76 -18.81 27.24
N LEU A 24 -17.93 -19.54 26.13
CA LEU A 24 -17.60 -19.04 24.78
C LEU A 24 -18.42 -17.81 24.38
N TRP A 25 -19.72 -17.77 24.71
CA TRP A 25 -20.53 -16.57 24.52
C TRP A 25 -19.97 -15.38 25.32
N SER A 26 -19.62 -15.61 26.58
CA SER A 26 -19.06 -14.57 27.46
C SER A 26 -17.70 -14.07 26.97
N LEU A 27 -16.88 -14.97 26.41
CA LEU A 27 -15.64 -14.62 25.71
C LEU A 27 -15.92 -13.80 24.45
N GLY A 28 -16.91 -14.17 23.64
CA GLY A 28 -17.31 -13.41 22.45
C GLY A 28 -17.74 -11.98 22.80
N VAL A 29 -18.57 -11.81 23.83
CA VAL A 29 -18.96 -10.48 24.33
C VAL A 29 -17.73 -9.70 24.81
N THR A 30 -16.80 -10.36 25.51
CA THR A 30 -15.56 -9.75 26.01
C THR A 30 -14.66 -9.31 24.85
N PHE A 31 -14.45 -10.15 23.84
CA PHE A 31 -13.63 -9.83 22.67
C PHE A 31 -14.20 -8.65 21.90
N TYR A 32 -15.51 -8.61 21.68
CA TYR A 32 -16.17 -7.46 21.06
C TYR A 32 -15.97 -6.19 21.89
N HIS A 33 -16.09 -6.30 23.22
CA HIS A 33 -15.93 -5.17 24.12
C HIS A 33 -14.50 -4.62 24.13
N VAL A 34 -13.49 -5.50 24.14
CA VAL A 34 -12.09 -5.11 24.03
C VAL A 34 -11.80 -4.44 22.69
N ALA A 35 -12.36 -4.97 21.59
CA ALA A 35 -12.17 -4.41 20.26
C ALA A 35 -12.78 -3.01 20.10
N THR A 36 -13.98 -2.78 20.65
CA THR A 36 -14.79 -1.58 20.34
C THR A 36 -14.92 -0.59 21.50
N GLY A 37 -14.60 -1.00 22.73
CA GLY A 37 -14.90 -0.26 23.96
C GLY A 37 -16.40 -0.17 24.29
N LYS A 38 -17.26 -0.94 23.60
CA LYS A 38 -18.71 -1.01 23.83
C LYS A 38 -19.19 -2.46 23.83
N LEU A 39 -20.32 -2.72 24.49
CA LEU A 39 -20.97 -4.03 24.42
C LEU A 39 -21.61 -4.24 23.03
N PRO A 40 -21.62 -5.50 22.53
CA PRO A 40 -22.22 -5.84 21.22
C PRO A 40 -23.74 -5.66 21.20
N PHE A 41 -24.41 -5.95 22.31
CA PHE A 41 -25.86 -5.93 22.42
C PHE A 41 -26.30 -4.89 23.44
N ARG A 42 -27.01 -3.85 22.99
CA ARG A 42 -27.35 -2.69 23.81
C ARG A 42 -28.77 -2.20 23.50
N PRO A 43 -29.75 -2.42 24.41
CA PRO A 43 -31.01 -1.68 24.37
C PRO A 43 -30.80 -0.20 24.72
N TYR A 44 -31.75 0.67 24.36
CA TYR A 44 -31.62 2.12 24.53
C TYR A 44 -31.42 2.53 26.00
N GLU A 45 -32.26 2.02 26.89
CA GLU A 45 -32.22 2.31 28.34
C GLU A 45 -31.11 1.54 29.07
N GLY A 46 -30.30 0.76 28.36
CA GLY A 46 -29.29 -0.10 28.93
C GLY A 46 -29.86 -1.37 29.58
N ARG A 47 -29.06 -2.03 30.42
CA ARG A 47 -29.33 -3.39 30.91
C ARG A 47 -30.60 -3.53 31.76
N THR A 48 -31.18 -2.41 32.19
CA THR A 48 -32.46 -2.36 32.92
C THR A 48 -33.62 -2.79 32.04
N ASN A 49 -33.56 -2.57 30.72
CA ASN A 49 -34.58 -3.03 29.78
C ASN A 49 -34.36 -4.51 29.41
N ARG A 50 -34.82 -5.38 30.30
CA ARG A 50 -34.62 -6.83 30.23
C ARG A 50 -35.34 -7.47 29.04
N PHE A 51 -36.49 -6.91 28.65
CA PHE A 51 -37.30 -7.42 27.54
C PHE A 51 -36.58 -7.21 26.20
N THR A 52 -36.19 -5.97 25.90
CA THR A 52 -35.46 -5.67 24.67
C THR A 52 -34.08 -6.36 24.65
N MET A 53 -33.43 -6.51 25.80
CA MET A 53 -32.17 -7.29 25.89
C MET A 53 -32.36 -8.77 25.50
N HIS A 54 -33.44 -9.40 25.95
CA HIS A 54 -33.78 -10.78 25.55
C HIS A 54 -34.17 -10.85 24.07
N GLU A 55 -34.92 -9.88 23.57
CA GLU A 55 -35.26 -9.76 22.15
C GLU A 55 -33.99 -9.67 21.27
N ILE A 56 -33.04 -8.80 21.62
CA ILE A 56 -31.78 -8.62 20.89
C ILE A 56 -30.97 -9.93 20.87
N THR A 57 -30.97 -10.71 21.94
CA THR A 57 -30.14 -11.92 22.02
C THR A 57 -30.82 -13.17 21.46
N SER A 58 -32.14 -13.20 21.40
CA SER A 58 -32.93 -14.32 20.89
C SER A 58 -33.25 -14.20 19.39
N LYS A 59 -33.54 -12.99 18.90
CA LYS A 59 -33.89 -12.74 17.49
C LYS A 59 -32.67 -12.48 16.59
N LYS A 60 -31.46 -12.46 17.15
CA LYS A 60 -30.21 -12.29 16.41
C LYS A 60 -30.06 -13.36 15.34
N ALA A 61 -29.93 -12.94 14.07
CA ALA A 61 -29.62 -13.87 12.98
C ALA A 61 -28.20 -14.45 13.10
N PRO A 62 -27.91 -15.60 12.46
CA PRO A 62 -26.55 -16.09 12.31
C PRO A 62 -25.63 -15.08 11.60
N GLY A 63 -24.35 -15.04 11.95
CA GLY A 63 -23.34 -14.10 11.46
C GLY A 63 -23.38 -12.70 12.08
N ILE A 64 -24.51 -12.30 12.68
CA ILE A 64 -24.63 -11.00 13.34
C ILE A 64 -23.84 -10.99 14.66
N ILE A 65 -23.00 -9.96 14.84
CA ILE A 65 -22.12 -9.81 16.01
C ILE A 65 -22.51 -8.63 16.91
N SER A 66 -23.43 -7.78 16.49
CA SER A 66 -23.95 -6.68 17.31
C SER A 66 -25.41 -6.34 17.01
N GLY A 67 -26.10 -5.79 18.03
CA GLY A 67 -27.50 -5.38 17.98
C GLY A 67 -27.71 -4.18 18.89
N ILE A 68 -27.95 -3.00 18.32
CA ILE A 68 -27.98 -1.73 19.05
C ILE A 68 -29.31 -1.03 18.80
N GLN A 69 -30.02 -0.69 19.87
CA GLN A 69 -31.18 0.20 19.81
C GLN A 69 -30.73 1.64 20.12
N LYS A 70 -30.93 2.56 19.18
CA LYS A 70 -30.47 3.96 19.32
C LYS A 70 -31.45 4.89 19.99
N GLU A 71 -32.74 4.58 19.94
CA GLU A 71 -33.84 5.40 20.42
C GLU A 71 -34.81 4.56 21.24
N GLU A 72 -35.55 5.20 22.14
CA GLU A 72 -36.56 4.52 22.96
C GLU A 72 -37.63 3.90 22.06
N ASN A 73 -37.91 2.60 22.23
CA ASN A 73 -38.84 1.84 21.40
C ASN A 73 -38.52 1.86 19.88
N GLY A 74 -37.32 2.29 19.50
CA GLY A 74 -36.85 2.28 18.11
C GLY A 74 -36.41 0.89 17.64
N PRO A 75 -36.11 0.74 16.32
CA PRO A 75 -35.65 -0.52 15.77
C PRO A 75 -34.25 -0.90 16.29
N ILE A 76 -33.97 -2.20 16.30
CA ILE A 76 -32.63 -2.74 16.59
C ILE A 76 -31.79 -2.70 15.31
N GLU A 77 -30.68 -1.99 15.36
CA GLU A 77 -29.67 -2.01 14.30
C GLU A 77 -28.75 -3.20 14.48
N TRP A 78 -28.79 -4.12 13.51
CA TRP A 78 -27.96 -5.32 13.49
C TRP A 78 -26.73 -5.11 12.61
N SER A 79 -25.58 -5.65 13.03
CA SER A 79 -24.38 -5.64 12.20
C SER A 79 -23.55 -6.91 12.37
N ASP A 80 -23.02 -7.39 11.26
CA ASP A 80 -22.02 -8.43 11.09
C ASP A 80 -20.57 -7.86 11.07
N LYS A 81 -20.41 -6.54 11.18
CA LYS A 81 -19.12 -5.85 11.09
C LYS A 81 -18.77 -5.15 12.40
N LEU A 82 -17.47 -5.02 12.64
CA LEU A 82 -16.98 -4.13 13.70
C LEU A 82 -17.19 -2.68 13.26
N PRO A 83 -17.51 -1.76 14.19
CA PRO A 83 -17.67 -0.34 13.87
C PRO A 83 -16.40 0.25 13.25
N GLU A 84 -16.56 1.19 12.31
CA GLU A 84 -15.44 1.82 11.59
C GLU A 84 -14.41 2.48 12.53
N HIS A 85 -14.87 3.06 13.64
CA HIS A 85 -14.02 3.71 14.65
C HIS A 85 -13.17 2.75 15.49
N THR A 86 -13.25 1.44 15.24
CA THR A 86 -12.43 0.42 15.88
C THR A 86 -10.98 0.55 15.43
N ARG A 87 -10.04 0.53 16.37
CA ARG A 87 -8.60 0.72 16.13
C ARG A 87 -7.84 -0.52 15.65
N LEU A 88 -8.52 -1.67 15.56
CA LEU A 88 -7.91 -2.86 14.97
C LEU A 88 -7.59 -2.61 13.49
N SER A 89 -6.46 -3.14 13.02
CA SER A 89 -6.15 -3.10 11.59
C SER A 89 -7.19 -3.86 10.78
N GLN A 90 -7.37 -3.48 9.52
CA GLN A 90 -8.33 -4.12 8.64
C GLN A 90 -8.10 -5.64 8.54
N GLY A 91 -6.84 -6.06 8.36
CA GLY A 91 -6.49 -7.49 8.34
C GLY A 91 -6.92 -8.24 9.61
N LEU A 92 -6.70 -7.66 10.80
CA LEU A 92 -7.12 -8.32 12.04
C LEU A 92 -8.64 -8.31 12.22
N LYS A 93 -9.33 -7.23 11.82
CA LYS A 93 -10.80 -7.13 11.89
C LYS A 93 -11.46 -8.30 11.19
N GLU A 94 -10.98 -8.69 10.01
CA GLU A 94 -11.55 -9.79 9.23
C GLU A 94 -11.46 -11.14 9.93
N HIS A 95 -10.36 -11.40 10.63
CA HIS A 95 -10.20 -12.62 11.44
C HIS A 95 -11.07 -12.57 12.71
N ILE A 96 -11.08 -11.44 13.41
CA ILE A 96 -11.83 -11.28 14.66
C ILE A 96 -13.34 -11.34 14.42
N VAL A 97 -13.86 -10.76 13.33
CA VAL A 97 -15.29 -10.83 12.98
C VAL A 97 -15.74 -12.28 12.82
N LYS A 98 -14.94 -13.12 12.14
CA LYS A 98 -15.24 -14.56 11.98
C LYS A 98 -15.27 -15.29 13.31
N ILE A 99 -14.30 -15.02 14.19
CA ILE A 99 -14.27 -15.60 15.55
C ILE A 99 -15.49 -15.14 16.35
N LEU A 100 -15.83 -13.84 16.30
CA LEU A 100 -16.97 -13.28 17.02
C LEU A 100 -18.30 -13.87 16.55
N ALA A 101 -18.49 -14.03 15.24
CA ALA A 101 -19.69 -14.66 14.68
C ALA A 101 -19.89 -16.07 15.25
N ASN A 102 -18.83 -16.86 15.34
CA ASN A 102 -18.88 -18.22 15.88
C ASN A 102 -19.03 -18.25 17.41
N LEU A 103 -18.37 -17.37 18.15
CA LEU A 103 -18.47 -17.29 19.62
C LEU A 103 -19.85 -16.80 20.08
N LEU A 104 -20.49 -15.94 19.29
CA LEU A 104 -21.84 -15.42 19.55
C LEU A 104 -22.93 -16.32 18.94
N GLU A 105 -22.60 -17.59 18.73
CA GLU A 105 -23.49 -18.63 18.24
C GLU A 105 -23.32 -19.92 19.05
N PRO A 106 -24.37 -20.77 19.12
CA PRO A 106 -24.23 -22.09 19.69
C PRO A 106 -23.43 -23.00 18.73
N GLY A 107 -22.45 -23.74 19.25
CA GLY A 107 -21.83 -24.86 18.53
C GLY A 107 -20.32 -24.78 18.34
N MET A 108 -19.70 -23.61 18.52
CA MET A 108 -18.22 -23.52 18.55
C MET A 108 -17.67 -24.30 19.75
N LYS A 109 -16.58 -25.05 19.55
CA LYS A 109 -15.83 -25.68 20.65
C LYS A 109 -14.60 -24.87 21.01
N PHE A 110 -14.07 -25.09 22.21
CA PHE A 110 -12.81 -24.47 22.63
C PHE A 110 -11.65 -24.80 21.70
N ASP A 111 -11.54 -26.04 21.21
CA ASP A 111 -10.49 -26.44 20.28
C ASP A 111 -10.56 -25.65 18.97
N ASP A 112 -11.77 -25.40 18.44
CA ASP A 112 -11.97 -24.59 17.24
C ASP A 112 -11.52 -23.13 17.48
N LEU A 113 -11.82 -22.59 18.67
CA LEU A 113 -11.38 -21.25 19.07
C LEU A 113 -9.85 -21.18 19.20
N PHE A 114 -9.23 -22.13 19.89
CA PHE A 114 -7.79 -22.17 20.07
C PHE A 114 -7.08 -22.29 18.72
N GLN A 115 -7.55 -23.18 17.84
CA GLN A 115 -7.00 -23.32 16.50
C GLN A 115 -7.14 -22.02 15.69
N ALA A 116 -8.29 -21.33 15.77
CA ALA A 116 -8.48 -20.05 15.09
C ALA A 116 -7.51 -18.97 15.60
N ILE A 117 -7.26 -18.92 16.92
CA ILE A 117 -6.30 -17.98 17.52
C ILE A 117 -4.86 -18.33 17.16
N GLU A 118 -4.46 -19.61 17.21
CA GLU A 118 -3.13 -20.05 16.81
C GLU A 118 -2.87 -19.77 15.32
N ASN A 119 -3.88 -19.95 14.47
CA ASN A 119 -3.77 -19.59 13.05
C ASN A 119 -3.49 -18.08 12.86
N ILE A 120 -4.12 -17.20 13.66
CA ILE A 120 -3.83 -15.75 13.61
C ILE A 120 -2.41 -15.48 14.11
N LYS A 121 -2.00 -16.11 15.21
CA LYS A 121 -0.66 -15.94 15.80
C LYS A 121 0.46 -16.43 14.87
N ALA A 122 0.18 -17.44 14.03
CA ALA A 122 1.13 -17.97 13.08
C ALA A 122 1.30 -17.11 11.81
N MET A 123 0.44 -16.11 11.58
CA MET A 123 0.54 -15.22 10.42
C MET A 123 1.81 -14.37 10.47
N LYS A 124 2.42 -14.13 9.31
CA LYS A 124 3.44 -13.10 9.15
C LYS A 124 2.77 -11.73 9.18
N ILE A 125 3.16 -10.92 10.15
CA ILE A 125 2.70 -9.53 10.30
C ILE A 125 3.63 -8.62 9.49
N ILE A 126 3.06 -7.88 8.55
CA ILE A 126 3.80 -6.95 7.70
C ILE A 126 3.16 -5.57 7.77
N HIS A 127 3.93 -4.59 8.24
CA HIS A 127 3.51 -3.19 8.30
C HIS A 127 3.71 -2.56 6.93
N VAL A 128 2.67 -1.91 6.42
CA VAL A 128 2.68 -1.24 5.12
C VAL A 128 2.20 0.19 5.30
N TYR A 129 2.89 1.15 4.68
CA TYR A 129 2.51 2.55 4.69
C TYR A 129 2.25 3.03 3.26
N ASN A 130 1.03 3.54 3.01
CA ASN A 130 0.67 4.09 1.72
C ASN A 130 0.95 5.60 1.70
N ALA A 131 2.05 5.99 1.05
CA ALA A 131 2.50 7.38 1.01
C ALA A 131 1.55 8.31 0.25
N GLN A 132 0.74 7.77 -0.67
CA GLN A 132 -0.19 8.57 -1.47
C GLN A 132 -1.46 8.95 -0.71
N SER A 133 -1.84 8.16 0.30
CA SER A 133 -3.01 8.43 1.14
C SER A 133 -2.65 8.81 2.58
N GLY A 134 -1.39 8.65 2.99
CA GLY A 134 -0.95 8.89 4.36
C GLY A 134 -1.45 7.85 5.37
N THR A 135 -1.82 6.65 4.91
CA THR A 135 -2.49 5.63 5.73
C THR A 135 -1.57 4.46 6.10
N PHE A 136 -1.77 3.92 7.31
CA PHE A 136 -1.03 2.81 7.88
C PHE A 136 -1.85 1.52 7.82
N HIS A 137 -1.20 0.43 7.41
CA HIS A 137 -1.81 -0.88 7.23
C HIS A 137 -0.99 -1.95 7.91
N ILE A 138 -1.67 -2.98 8.42
CA ILE A 138 -1.03 -4.17 8.98
C ILE A 138 -1.60 -5.36 8.23
N ILE A 139 -0.75 -5.94 7.39
CA ILE A 139 -1.06 -7.11 6.57
C ILE A 139 -0.79 -8.36 7.40
N TYR A 140 -1.79 -9.22 7.50
CA TYR A 140 -1.68 -10.57 8.06
C TYR A 140 -1.55 -11.53 6.88
N ALA A 141 -0.32 -11.92 6.55
CA ALA A 141 -0.04 -12.85 5.46
C ALA A 141 0.16 -14.26 6.01
N ASN A 142 -0.32 -15.27 5.28
CA ASN A 142 0.08 -16.64 5.59
C ASN A 142 1.59 -16.78 5.34
N PRO A 143 2.37 -17.43 6.22
CA PRO A 143 3.80 -17.64 6.00
C PRO A 143 4.16 -18.27 4.65
N GLU A 144 3.24 -19.05 4.06
CA GLU A 144 3.39 -19.70 2.75
C GLU A 144 2.89 -18.84 1.57
N ASP A 145 2.35 -17.65 1.82
CA ASP A 145 1.88 -16.76 0.76
C ASP A 145 3.05 -16.29 -0.10
N ASN A 146 2.86 -16.27 -1.42
CA ASN A 146 3.84 -15.71 -2.36
C ASN A 146 3.66 -14.19 -2.52
N PHE A 147 4.53 -13.59 -3.34
CA PHE A 147 4.49 -12.15 -3.58
C PHE A 147 3.19 -11.64 -4.20
N ALA A 148 2.60 -12.38 -5.15
CA ALA A 148 1.34 -11.97 -5.77
C ALA A 148 0.20 -11.91 -4.73
N ARG A 149 0.13 -12.89 -3.82
CA ARG A 149 -0.85 -12.90 -2.73
C ARG A 149 -0.62 -11.75 -1.75
N PHE A 150 0.63 -11.44 -1.41
CA PHE A 150 0.94 -10.25 -0.61
C PHE A 150 0.46 -8.95 -1.29
N GLN A 151 0.72 -8.79 -2.59
CA GLN A 151 0.26 -7.61 -3.34
C GLN A 151 -1.27 -7.50 -3.37
N GLU A 152 -1.99 -8.62 -3.45
CA GLU A 152 -3.46 -8.65 -3.36
C GLU A 152 -3.94 -8.18 -1.98
N LEU A 153 -3.34 -8.68 -0.89
CA LEU A 153 -3.66 -8.23 0.47
C LEU A 153 -3.39 -6.74 0.67
N VAL A 154 -2.31 -6.21 0.08
CA VAL A 154 -2.03 -4.77 0.06
C VAL A 154 -3.10 -4.02 -0.74
N ALA A 155 -3.50 -4.53 -1.90
CA ALA A 155 -4.52 -3.89 -2.75
C ALA A 155 -5.89 -3.81 -2.06
N ILE A 156 -6.29 -4.87 -1.34
CA ILE A 156 -7.55 -4.90 -0.57
C ILE A 156 -7.60 -3.77 0.46
N GLN A 157 -6.48 -3.48 1.13
CA GLN A 157 -6.45 -2.49 2.21
C GLN A 157 -6.14 -1.07 1.73
N THR A 158 -5.38 -0.93 0.64
CA THR A 158 -4.92 0.38 0.15
C THR A 158 -5.69 0.91 -1.06
N GLY A 159 -6.39 0.04 -1.78
CA GLY A 159 -6.99 0.35 -3.09
C GLY A 159 -5.98 0.42 -4.24
N VAL A 160 -4.67 0.30 -3.98
CA VAL A 160 -3.63 0.34 -5.01
C VAL A 160 -3.51 -1.03 -5.65
N SER A 161 -3.87 -1.16 -6.92
CA SER A 161 -3.81 -2.45 -7.63
C SER A 161 -2.37 -2.97 -7.72
N ALA A 162 -2.18 -4.30 -7.73
CA ALA A 162 -0.86 -4.92 -7.76
C ALA A 162 0.07 -4.41 -8.89
N ARG A 163 -0.49 -3.97 -10.01
CA ARG A 163 0.26 -3.42 -11.15
C ARG A 163 0.78 -1.99 -10.92
N GLN A 164 0.10 -1.24 -10.06
CA GLN A 164 0.43 0.14 -9.72
C GLN A 164 1.31 0.23 -8.47
N GLN A 165 1.49 -0.87 -7.73
CA GLN A 165 2.26 -0.90 -6.49
C GLN A 165 3.77 -0.80 -6.76
N ASP A 166 4.34 0.37 -6.50
CA ASP A 166 5.78 0.54 -6.31
C ASP A 166 6.08 0.36 -4.81
N LEU A 167 6.71 -0.77 -4.48
CA LEU A 167 7.01 -1.17 -3.11
C LEU A 167 8.47 -0.90 -2.77
N PHE A 168 8.73 -0.35 -1.57
CA PHE A 168 10.07 -0.05 -1.09
C PHE A 168 10.28 -0.51 0.35
N TYR A 169 11.50 -0.94 0.65
CA TYR A 169 11.94 -1.25 2.00
C TYR A 169 13.45 -1.00 2.11
N ASN A 170 13.89 -0.27 3.15
CA ASN A 170 15.30 0.09 3.37
C ASN A 170 15.98 0.74 2.16
N ASN A 171 15.36 1.76 1.56
CA ASN A 171 15.94 2.51 0.43
C ASN A 171 16.10 1.70 -0.88
N ASP A 172 15.47 0.52 -0.96
CA ASP A 172 15.48 -0.33 -2.13
C ASP A 172 14.08 -0.80 -2.53
N THR A 173 13.94 -1.14 -3.82
CA THR A 173 12.70 -1.70 -4.35
C THR A 173 12.43 -3.07 -3.73
N PHE A 174 11.29 -3.23 -3.08
CA PHE A 174 10.85 -4.49 -2.51
C PHE A 174 10.11 -5.32 -3.57
N LYS A 175 10.85 -6.24 -4.20
CA LYS A 175 10.31 -7.19 -5.19
C LYS A 175 10.97 -8.57 -5.01
N PRO A 176 10.56 -9.35 -3.99
CA PRO A 176 11.07 -10.70 -3.79
C PRO A 176 10.79 -11.58 -5.01
N SER A 177 11.65 -12.60 -5.20
CA SER A 177 11.46 -13.61 -6.24
C SER A 177 10.15 -14.39 -6.02
N SER A 178 9.54 -14.88 -7.10
CA SER A 178 8.31 -15.69 -7.04
C SER A 178 8.46 -17.00 -6.26
N MET A 179 9.70 -17.45 -6.02
CA MET A 179 10.03 -18.65 -5.24
C MET A 179 10.09 -18.40 -3.73
N VAL A 180 9.94 -17.15 -3.29
CA VAL A 180 10.10 -16.74 -1.90
C VAL A 180 8.73 -16.51 -1.27
N ASN A 181 8.53 -17.07 -0.08
CA ASN A 181 7.27 -16.97 0.66
C ASN A 181 7.33 -15.83 1.70
N ALA A 182 6.18 -15.40 2.18
CA ALA A 182 6.04 -14.28 3.11
C ALA A 182 6.78 -14.50 4.44
N SER A 183 6.99 -15.75 4.85
CA SER A 183 7.78 -16.11 6.05
C SER A 183 9.17 -15.45 6.06
N THR A 184 9.82 -15.32 4.90
CA THR A 184 11.16 -14.75 4.77
C THR A 184 11.16 -13.26 4.46
N TYR A 185 9.98 -12.62 4.41
CA TYR A 185 9.90 -11.17 4.20
C TYR A 185 10.51 -10.45 5.40
N PRO A 186 11.05 -9.23 5.17
CA PRO A 186 11.72 -8.48 6.22
C PRO A 186 10.79 -8.26 7.42
N ASP A 187 11.39 -8.22 8.61
CA ASP A 187 10.68 -7.79 9.80
C ASP A 187 10.44 -6.28 9.72
N THR A 188 9.16 -5.93 9.77
CA THR A 188 8.67 -4.56 9.64
C THR A 188 8.07 -4.11 10.96
N THR A 189 8.06 -2.80 11.16
CA THR A 189 7.39 -2.16 12.30
C THR A 189 6.63 -0.93 11.80
N GLU A 190 5.78 -0.32 12.64
CA GLU A 190 5.12 0.95 12.30
C GLU A 190 6.11 2.04 11.85
N LYS A 191 7.30 2.08 12.46
CA LYS A 191 8.37 3.04 12.13
C LYS A 191 9.26 2.62 10.97
N LYS A 192 9.17 1.35 10.57
CA LYS A 192 9.96 0.78 9.49
C LYS A 192 9.08 -0.16 8.65
N PRO A 193 8.04 0.39 8.00
CA PRO A 193 7.13 -0.40 7.18
C PRO A 193 7.70 -0.62 5.77
N ILE A 194 7.03 -1.48 5.00
CA ILE A 194 7.15 -1.44 3.55
C ILE A 194 6.35 -0.24 3.05
N LEU A 195 6.99 0.63 2.28
CA LEU A 195 6.35 1.79 1.67
C LEU A 195 5.68 1.36 0.37
N VAL A 196 4.44 1.77 0.15
CA VAL A 196 3.73 1.59 -1.12
C VAL A 196 3.40 2.94 -1.73
N LEU A 197 3.74 3.10 -3.00
CA LEU A 197 3.31 4.20 -3.86
C LEU A 197 2.49 3.65 -5.02
N GLY A 198 1.60 4.48 -5.56
CA GLY A 198 0.73 4.14 -6.68
C GLY A 198 -0.74 4.45 -6.44
N GLY A 199 -1.55 4.17 -7.47
CA GLY A 199 -2.98 4.49 -7.48
C GLY A 199 -3.25 5.94 -7.88
N ASP A 200 -4.50 6.38 -7.70
CA ASP A 200 -4.92 7.74 -8.06
C ASP A 200 -4.40 8.76 -7.05
N SER A 201 -3.92 9.91 -7.54
CA SER A 201 -3.44 10.98 -6.65
C SER A 201 -4.58 11.47 -5.77
N ILE A 202 -4.38 11.43 -4.46
CA ILE A 202 -5.33 11.97 -3.51
C ILE A 202 -4.93 13.42 -3.23
N PRO A 203 -5.83 14.40 -3.41
CA PRO A 203 -5.56 15.79 -3.05
C PRO A 203 -5.08 15.91 -1.60
N SER A 204 -4.09 16.77 -1.35
CA SER A 204 -3.46 16.97 -0.04
C SER A 204 -4.50 17.34 1.03
N GLU A 205 -5.56 18.05 0.67
CA GLU A 205 -6.66 18.42 1.56
C GLU A 205 -7.45 17.20 2.05
N LYS A 206 -7.57 16.14 1.23
CA LYS A 206 -8.23 14.89 1.66
C LYS A 206 -7.35 14.07 2.58
N ILE A 207 -6.02 14.11 2.42
CA ILE A 207 -5.08 13.47 3.35
C ILE A 207 -5.20 14.14 4.73
N CYS A 208 -5.17 15.47 4.78
CA CYS A 208 -5.41 16.24 6.00
C CYS A 208 -6.84 16.05 6.56
N GLY A 209 -7.83 15.90 5.69
CA GLY A 209 -9.23 15.65 6.05
C GLY A 209 -9.48 14.31 6.74
N GLN A 210 -8.74 13.26 6.36
CA GLN A 210 -8.76 11.97 7.07
C GLN A 210 -8.22 12.10 8.51
N LEU A 211 -7.39 13.12 8.73
CA LEU A 211 -6.76 13.43 10.01
C LEU A 211 -7.54 14.49 10.77
N GLU A 212 -8.75 14.85 10.32
CA GLU A 212 -9.65 15.76 11.02
C GLU A 212 -9.74 15.34 12.49
N LEU A 213 -9.03 16.12 13.32
CA LEU A 213 -9.21 16.19 14.74
C LEU A 213 -10.62 16.71 14.94
N LYS A 214 -11.63 15.83 14.83
CA LYS A 214 -13.01 16.17 15.17
C LYS A 214 -12.95 16.73 16.57
N LYS A 215 -13.07 18.07 16.67
CA LYS A 215 -12.95 18.79 17.94
C LYS A 215 -13.86 18.05 18.90
N PRO A 216 -13.29 17.40 19.92
CA PRO A 216 -14.10 16.54 20.74
C PRO A 216 -15.17 17.42 21.39
N LYS A 217 -16.44 17.07 21.19
CA LYS A 217 -17.54 17.84 21.77
C LYS A 217 -17.42 17.72 23.28
N LEU A 218 -16.89 18.76 23.93
CA LEU A 218 -16.94 18.90 25.37
C LEU A 218 -18.42 18.93 25.76
N HIS A 219 -18.80 18.10 26.72
CA HIS A 219 -20.15 18.17 27.28
C HIS A 219 -20.36 19.59 27.78
N LYS A 220 -21.39 20.28 27.27
CA LYS A 220 -21.86 21.52 27.87
C LYS A 220 -22.39 21.13 29.25
N SER A 221 -21.76 21.64 30.30
CA SER A 221 -22.10 21.35 31.69
C SER A 221 -23.61 21.36 31.86
N THR A 222 -24.17 20.22 32.27
CA THR A 222 -25.51 20.19 32.83
C THR A 222 -25.32 20.52 34.30
N SER A 223 -25.93 21.61 34.73
CA SER A 223 -25.90 22.14 36.09
C SER A 223 -26.33 21.07 37.10
N LEU A 224 -25.38 20.29 37.61
CA LEU A 224 -25.51 19.46 38.81
C LEU A 224 -24.11 19.07 39.30
N GLU A 225 -23.70 19.75 40.37
CA GLU A 225 -22.47 19.52 41.14
C GLU A 225 -22.54 18.13 41.80
N SER A 226 -22.15 17.08 41.08
CA SER A 226 -22.05 15.73 41.64
C SER A 226 -20.74 15.07 41.25
N LEU A 227 -20.10 14.37 42.21
CA LEU A 227 -18.84 13.66 41.97
C LEU A 227 -18.95 12.63 40.84
N ASP A 228 -20.14 12.04 40.65
CA ASP A 228 -20.43 11.09 39.58
C ASP A 228 -20.44 11.76 38.19
N SER A 229 -20.99 12.98 38.09
CA SER A 229 -20.99 13.72 36.82
C SER A 229 -19.57 14.16 36.45
N ASP A 230 -18.78 14.60 37.42
CA ASP A 230 -17.37 14.96 37.25
C ASP A 230 -16.52 13.78 36.75
N ALA A 231 -16.72 12.58 37.31
CA ALA A 231 -16.02 11.38 36.88
C ALA A 231 -16.33 11.01 35.42
N VAL A 232 -17.60 11.11 35.01
CA VAL A 232 -18.03 10.85 33.62
C VAL A 232 -17.45 11.89 32.66
N ILE A 233 -17.52 13.18 33.00
CA ILE A 233 -16.96 14.26 32.19
C ILE A 233 -15.44 14.11 32.06
N SER A 234 -14.74 13.83 33.16
CA SER A 234 -13.29 13.63 33.20
C SER A 234 -12.86 12.48 32.29
N LYS A 235 -13.60 11.36 32.29
CA LYS A 235 -13.34 10.23 31.38
C LYS A 235 -13.48 10.64 29.92
N VAL A 236 -14.49 11.44 29.58
CA VAL A 236 -14.70 11.93 28.19
C VAL A 236 -13.57 12.85 27.77
N VAL A 237 -13.18 13.81 28.62
CA VAL A 237 -12.08 14.75 28.36
C VAL A 237 -10.75 14.00 28.19
N ALA A 238 -10.42 13.07 29.09
CA ALA A 238 -9.19 12.28 29.02
C ALA A 238 -9.14 11.42 27.74
N LYS A 239 -10.25 10.77 27.37
CA LYS A 239 -10.38 10.03 26.11
C LYS A 239 -10.11 10.93 24.90
N ASN A 240 -10.67 12.13 24.92
CA ASN A 240 -10.56 13.10 23.84
C ASN A 240 -9.13 13.61 23.66
N VAL A 241 -8.44 13.94 24.77
CA VAL A 241 -7.02 14.33 24.75
C VAL A 241 -6.14 13.18 24.25
N HIS A 242 -6.39 11.95 24.74
CA HIS A 242 -5.66 10.76 24.28
C HIS A 242 -5.85 10.50 22.77
N TYR A 243 -7.07 10.71 22.25
CA TYR A 243 -7.34 10.63 20.81
C TYR A 243 -6.53 11.65 20.01
N CYS A 244 -6.51 12.91 20.45
CA CYS A 244 -5.72 13.96 19.80
C CYS A 244 -4.21 13.63 19.83
N LEU A 245 -3.68 13.23 20.99
CA LEU A 245 -2.26 12.86 21.13
C LEU A 245 -1.88 11.70 20.20
N HIS A 246 -2.75 10.70 20.09
CA HIS A 246 -2.53 9.58 19.17
C HIS A 246 -2.48 10.03 17.70
N ASN A 247 -3.43 10.87 17.27
CA ASN A 247 -3.45 11.37 15.90
C ASN A 247 -2.25 12.26 15.58
N VAL A 248 -1.81 13.11 16.50
CA VAL A 248 -0.60 13.93 16.32
C VAL A 248 0.64 13.04 16.15
N LYS A 249 0.76 11.94 16.91
CA LYS A 249 1.85 10.99 16.73
C LYS A 249 1.80 10.29 15.36
N ASN A 250 0.61 9.90 14.90
CA ASN A 250 0.44 9.27 13.60
C ASN A 250 0.72 10.26 12.45
N LEU A 251 0.33 11.52 12.60
CA LEU A 251 0.65 12.61 11.67
C LEU A 251 2.15 12.78 11.51
N GLU A 252 2.88 12.87 12.63
CA GLU A 252 4.32 13.04 12.60
C GLU A 252 5.03 11.83 11.98
N LEU A 253 4.59 10.62 12.31
CA LEU A 253 5.14 9.42 11.69
C LEU A 253 4.83 9.36 10.19
N SER A 254 3.61 9.73 9.80
CA SER A 254 3.17 9.78 8.39
C SER A 254 4.04 10.76 7.61
N ARG A 255 4.30 11.94 8.17
CA ARG A 255 5.21 12.93 7.59
C ARG A 255 6.62 12.37 7.36
N ILE A 256 7.18 11.68 8.36
CA ILE A 256 8.52 11.08 8.26
C ILE A 256 8.55 10.02 7.15
N LEU A 257 7.58 9.10 7.12
CA LEU A 257 7.53 8.03 6.13
C LEU A 257 7.24 8.51 4.71
N THR A 258 6.44 9.57 4.53
CA THR A 258 6.24 10.19 3.21
C THR A 258 7.52 10.82 2.70
N LEU A 259 8.31 11.47 3.56
CA LEU A 259 9.62 11.99 3.17
C LEU A 259 10.57 10.85 2.79
N GLU A 260 10.59 9.77 3.56
CA GLU A 260 11.36 8.57 3.24
C GLU A 260 10.92 7.95 1.89
N ALA A 261 9.61 7.90 1.62
CA ALA A 261 9.08 7.44 0.34
C ALA A 261 9.55 8.32 -0.83
N ALA A 262 9.54 9.64 -0.67
CA ALA A 262 10.07 10.55 -1.67
C ALA A 262 11.57 10.35 -1.91
N GLU A 263 12.36 10.16 -0.86
CA GLU A 263 13.80 9.85 -0.96
C GLU A 263 14.05 8.53 -1.69
N ASN A 264 13.24 7.50 -1.41
CA ASN A 264 13.27 6.21 -2.11
C ASN A 264 13.02 6.37 -3.61
N VAL A 265 11.99 7.15 -3.99
CA VAL A 265 11.68 7.42 -5.40
C VAL A 265 12.83 8.18 -6.07
N ILE A 266 13.34 9.24 -5.44
CA ILE A 266 14.47 10.02 -5.97
C ILE A 266 15.69 9.12 -6.16
N THR A 267 16.01 8.28 -5.17
CA THR A 267 17.13 7.34 -5.24
C THR A 267 16.97 6.33 -6.38
N LEU A 268 15.76 5.79 -6.56
CA LEU A 268 15.44 4.90 -7.67
C LEU A 268 15.59 5.60 -9.02
N LEU A 269 15.08 6.82 -9.15
CA LEU A 269 15.19 7.63 -10.37
C LEU A 269 16.66 7.95 -10.69
N LYS A 270 17.46 8.36 -9.71
CA LYS A 270 18.90 8.57 -9.86
C LYS A 270 19.63 7.29 -10.31
N ARG A 271 19.23 6.12 -9.80
CA ARG A 271 19.81 4.82 -10.21
C ARG A 271 19.43 4.47 -11.65
N LYS A 272 18.16 4.63 -12.03
CA LYS A 272 17.67 4.41 -13.40
C LYS A 272 18.33 5.37 -14.40
N ALA A 273 18.43 6.66 -14.06
CA ALA A 273 19.06 7.67 -14.89
C ALA A 273 20.54 7.36 -15.16
N ARG A 274 21.30 6.96 -14.12
CA ARG A 274 22.69 6.48 -14.29
C ARG A 274 22.78 5.30 -15.23
N LYS A 275 21.94 4.27 -15.01
CA LYS A 275 21.90 3.10 -15.88
C LYS A 275 21.62 3.46 -17.35
N TYR A 276 20.61 4.28 -17.60
CA TYR A 276 20.28 4.70 -18.96
C TYR A 276 21.39 5.53 -19.62
N LEU A 277 22.10 6.36 -18.84
CA LEU A 277 23.25 7.11 -19.34
C LEU A 277 24.41 6.18 -19.73
N ASP A 278 24.68 5.15 -18.93
CA ASP A 278 25.71 4.15 -19.21
C ASP A 278 25.34 3.30 -20.44
N ASP A 279 24.08 2.86 -20.53
CA ASP A 279 23.55 2.15 -21.71
C ASP A 279 23.65 3.02 -22.98
N ALA A 280 23.31 4.32 -22.88
CA ALA A 280 23.42 5.25 -24.00
C ALA A 280 24.88 5.43 -24.47
N LYS A 281 25.83 5.61 -23.54
CA LYS A 281 27.26 5.69 -23.86
C LYS A 281 27.76 4.41 -24.53
N ALA A 282 27.30 3.24 -24.08
CA ALA A 282 27.66 1.97 -24.68
C ALA A 282 27.16 1.88 -26.13
N ILE A 283 25.94 2.34 -26.40
CA ILE A 283 25.38 2.40 -27.76
C ILE A 283 26.16 3.39 -28.62
N GLU A 284 26.46 4.60 -28.12
CA GLU A 284 27.29 5.60 -28.85
C GLU A 284 28.65 5.01 -29.25
N SER A 285 29.34 4.37 -28.30
CA SER A 285 30.63 3.72 -28.55
C SER A 285 30.52 2.59 -29.59
N HIS A 286 29.45 1.80 -29.53
CA HIS A 286 29.20 0.74 -30.50
C HIS A 286 28.92 1.30 -31.90
N CYS A 287 28.09 2.36 -32.02
CA CYS A 287 27.82 3.04 -33.27
C CYS A 287 29.10 3.64 -33.88
N GLN A 288 29.94 4.29 -33.07
CA GLN A 288 31.24 4.81 -33.53
C GLN A 288 32.15 3.69 -34.06
N SER A 289 32.21 2.55 -33.35
CA SER A 289 32.98 1.38 -33.80
C SER A 289 32.48 0.84 -35.15
N ILE A 290 31.17 0.76 -35.35
CA ILE A 290 30.57 0.36 -36.63
C ILE A 290 30.96 1.34 -37.75
N VAL A 291 30.84 2.65 -37.51
CA VAL A 291 31.22 3.67 -38.49
C VAL A 291 32.70 3.58 -38.87
N MET A 292 33.60 3.37 -37.91
CA MET A 292 35.03 3.20 -38.18
C MET A 292 35.32 1.95 -39.03
N LYS A 293 34.71 0.81 -38.69
CA LYS A 293 34.85 -0.43 -39.48
C LYS A 293 34.30 -0.27 -40.89
N HIS A 294 33.17 0.41 -41.00
CA HIS A 294 32.54 0.71 -42.29
C HIS A 294 33.42 1.61 -43.16
N HIS A 295 34.00 2.67 -42.58
CA HIS A 295 34.93 3.55 -43.30
C HIS A 295 36.18 2.80 -43.80
N ALA A 296 36.72 1.87 -42.99
CA ALA A 296 37.82 1.02 -43.41
C ALA A 296 37.44 0.11 -44.59
N CYS A 297 36.24 -0.47 -44.58
CA CYS A 297 35.72 -1.29 -45.68
C CYS A 297 35.58 -0.47 -46.97
N LEU A 298 34.97 0.72 -46.89
CA LEU A 298 34.80 1.62 -48.03
C LEU A 298 36.14 2.04 -48.64
N ASN A 299 37.13 2.37 -47.80
CA ASN A 299 38.47 2.71 -48.26
C ASN A 299 39.16 1.51 -48.96
N GLY A 300 38.93 0.29 -48.47
CA GLY A 300 39.39 -0.94 -49.13
C GLY A 300 38.77 -1.13 -50.52
N CYS A 301 37.45 -1.03 -50.63
CA CYS A 301 36.75 -1.13 -51.92
C CYS A 301 37.19 -0.04 -52.92
N ASN A 302 37.38 1.20 -52.45
CA ASN A 302 37.86 2.29 -53.30
C ASN A 302 39.30 2.05 -53.77
N PHE A 303 40.18 1.53 -52.91
CA PHE A 303 41.54 1.18 -53.29
C PHE A 303 41.57 0.06 -54.34
N GLU A 304 40.77 -1.00 -54.16
CA GLU A 304 40.63 -2.07 -55.17
C GLU A 304 40.15 -1.51 -56.50
N LYS A 305 39.18 -0.58 -56.48
CA LYS A 305 38.69 0.12 -57.67
C LYS A 305 39.79 0.93 -58.37
N GLU A 306 40.59 1.70 -57.62
CA GLU A 306 41.70 2.48 -58.17
C GLU A 306 42.78 1.57 -58.79
N VAL A 307 43.12 0.46 -58.12
CA VAL A 307 44.06 -0.53 -58.64
C VAL A 307 43.54 -1.15 -59.94
N MET A 308 42.27 -1.55 -59.99
CA MET A 308 41.65 -2.09 -61.22
C MET A 308 41.62 -1.06 -62.35
N GLN A 309 41.41 0.23 -62.07
CA GLN A 309 41.47 1.29 -63.08
C GLN A 309 42.89 1.53 -63.60
N LEU A 310 43.92 1.39 -62.75
CA LEU A 310 45.32 1.51 -63.16
C LEU A 310 45.78 0.30 -63.99
N LEU A 311 45.30 -0.91 -63.66
CA LEU A 311 45.60 -2.15 -64.38
C LEU A 311 44.78 -2.29 -65.68
N GLY A 312 43.58 -1.72 -65.74
CA GLY A 312 42.62 -1.83 -66.85
C GLY A 312 42.97 -1.08 -68.14
N ASN A 313 44.23 -0.64 -68.30
CA ASN A 313 44.77 -0.28 -69.61
C ASN A 313 45.27 -1.52 -70.40
N ASP A 314 45.33 -2.70 -69.78
CA ASP A 314 45.47 -3.99 -70.44
C ASP A 314 44.12 -4.72 -70.49
N GLU A 315 43.80 -5.35 -71.62
CA GLU A 315 42.48 -5.86 -72.04
C GLU A 315 41.83 -6.98 -71.17
N ASP A 316 42.38 -7.32 -70.00
CA ASP A 316 42.10 -8.58 -69.28
C ASP A 316 41.21 -8.48 -68.01
N ILE A 317 40.65 -7.32 -67.65
CA ILE A 317 39.75 -7.24 -66.47
C ILE A 317 38.28 -7.54 -66.85
N PRO A 318 37.65 -8.60 -66.31
CA PRO A 318 36.26 -8.93 -66.58
C PRO A 318 35.31 -7.82 -66.12
N LYS A 319 34.40 -7.39 -67.02
CA LYS A 319 33.42 -6.32 -66.75
C LYS A 319 32.46 -6.67 -65.61
N GLU A 320 32.25 -7.97 -65.37
CA GLU A 320 31.44 -8.51 -64.30
C GLU A 320 32.00 -8.16 -62.91
N ILE A 321 33.32 -8.23 -62.73
CA ILE A 321 33.99 -7.93 -61.46
C ILE A 321 33.87 -6.43 -61.12
N VAL A 322 34.05 -5.57 -62.13
CA VAL A 322 33.89 -4.12 -61.97
C VAL A 322 32.44 -3.76 -61.61
N ALA A 323 31.46 -4.45 -62.21
CA ALA A 323 30.05 -4.25 -61.90
C ALA A 323 29.67 -4.69 -60.47
N GLU A 324 30.20 -5.82 -60.00
CA GLU A 324 30.02 -6.28 -58.61
C GLU A 324 30.64 -5.31 -57.59
N LEU A 325 31.84 -4.79 -57.89
CA LEU A 325 32.49 -3.78 -57.05
C LEU A 325 31.67 -2.49 -56.96
N ASP A 326 31.09 -2.03 -58.07
CA ASP A 326 30.21 -0.86 -58.12
C ASP A 326 28.88 -1.05 -57.38
N ILE A 327 28.40 -2.30 -57.25
CA ILE A 327 27.23 -2.63 -56.41
C ILE A 327 27.64 -2.55 -54.93
N LEU A 328 28.76 -3.17 -54.55
CA LEU A 328 29.29 -3.15 -53.19
C LEU A 328 29.54 -1.73 -52.68
N VAL A 329 30.13 -0.85 -53.50
CA VAL A 329 30.35 0.56 -53.14
C VAL A 329 29.02 1.28 -52.92
N ARG A 330 28.00 1.06 -53.77
CA ARG A 330 26.68 1.67 -53.63
C ARG A 330 25.93 1.19 -52.39
N GLU A 331 25.99 -0.10 -52.08
CA GLU A 331 25.42 -0.66 -50.85
C GLU A 331 26.10 -0.09 -49.61
N THR A 332 27.42 0.07 -49.67
CA THR A 332 28.25 0.67 -48.62
C THR A 332 27.86 2.14 -48.39
N ASP A 333 27.74 2.95 -49.45
CA ASP A 333 27.26 4.34 -49.36
C ASP A 333 25.84 4.45 -48.79
N THR A 334 24.97 3.49 -49.13
CA THR A 334 23.60 3.43 -48.62
C THR A 334 23.59 3.12 -47.12
N PHE A 335 24.43 2.18 -46.68
CA PHE A 335 24.60 1.87 -45.26
C PHE A 335 25.10 3.09 -44.47
N LYS A 336 26.10 3.82 -45.00
CA LYS A 336 26.60 5.06 -44.39
C LYS A 336 25.49 6.09 -44.19
N LYS A 337 24.70 6.37 -45.24
CA LYS A 337 23.57 7.31 -45.16
C LYS A 337 22.52 6.90 -44.11
N ASN A 338 22.28 5.60 -43.95
CA ASN A 338 21.36 5.10 -42.93
C ASN A 338 21.93 5.24 -41.52
N MET A 339 23.24 5.01 -41.34
CA MET A 339 23.92 5.22 -40.06
C MET A 339 23.93 6.70 -39.64
N ASP A 340 24.19 7.61 -40.57
CA ASP A 340 24.19 9.06 -40.30
C ASP A 340 22.78 9.52 -39.86
N LYS A 341 21.72 9.06 -40.55
CA LYS A 341 20.32 9.32 -40.15
C LYS A 341 20.00 8.78 -38.76
N LEU A 342 20.49 7.59 -38.41
CA LEU A 342 20.28 7.00 -37.09
C LEU A 342 20.97 7.84 -36.00
N GLN A 343 22.21 8.29 -36.24
CA GLN A 343 22.95 9.14 -35.31
C GLN A 343 22.26 10.49 -35.10
N GLU A 344 21.76 11.10 -36.18
CA GLU A 344 20.98 12.34 -36.11
C GLU A 344 19.68 12.15 -35.31
N ALA A 345 18.95 11.06 -35.55
CA ALA A 345 17.73 10.73 -34.81
C ALA A 345 17.98 10.44 -33.31
N MET A 346 19.17 9.96 -32.96
CA MET A 346 19.57 9.67 -31.58
C MET A 346 20.08 10.90 -30.81
N ALA A 347 20.53 11.96 -31.49
CA ALA A 347 21.14 13.13 -30.86
C ALA A 347 20.18 13.81 -29.87
N THR A 348 18.95 14.14 -30.31
CA THR A 348 17.97 14.84 -29.47
C THR A 348 17.51 14.02 -28.25
N PRO A 349 17.13 12.74 -28.38
CA PRO A 349 16.80 11.90 -27.22
C PRO A 349 17.94 11.78 -26.20
N MET A 350 19.19 11.66 -26.66
CA MET A 350 20.35 11.53 -25.76
C MET A 350 20.64 12.84 -25.02
N GLU A 351 20.49 13.98 -25.68
CA GLU A 351 20.67 15.27 -25.03
C GLU A 351 19.59 15.55 -23.97
N ASN A 352 18.34 15.19 -24.29
CA ASN A 352 17.24 15.24 -23.33
C ASN A 352 17.48 14.32 -22.11
N LEU A 353 17.99 13.10 -22.35
CA LEU A 353 18.35 12.17 -21.29
C LEU A 353 19.48 12.72 -20.42
N ARG A 354 20.54 13.28 -21.01
CA ARG A 354 21.67 13.89 -20.29
C ARG A 354 21.20 15.06 -19.42
N THR A 355 20.41 15.96 -19.98
CA THR A 355 19.87 17.13 -19.26
C THR A 355 18.99 16.67 -18.09
N THR A 356 18.07 15.72 -18.32
CA THR A 356 17.19 15.18 -17.28
C THR A 356 17.99 14.48 -16.18
N ALA A 357 18.99 13.67 -16.56
CA ALA A 357 19.85 12.97 -15.63
C ALA A 357 20.70 13.95 -14.80
N GLN A 358 21.23 15.01 -15.41
CA GLN A 358 21.97 16.06 -14.70
C GLN A 358 21.10 16.73 -13.64
N THR A 359 19.86 17.11 -13.98
CA THR A 359 18.92 17.69 -13.00
C THR A 359 18.57 16.72 -11.87
N LEU A 360 18.41 15.43 -12.17
CA LEU A 360 18.11 14.42 -11.16
C LEU A 360 19.32 14.10 -10.26
N LEU A 361 20.54 14.16 -10.80
CA LEU A 361 21.78 13.80 -10.12
C LEU A 361 22.42 14.97 -9.37
N HIS A 362 22.13 16.21 -9.75
CA HIS A 362 22.61 17.38 -9.02
C HIS A 362 21.83 17.54 -7.72
N ASP A 363 22.52 17.35 -6.59
CA ASP A 363 21.94 17.51 -5.27
C ASP A 363 21.47 18.96 -5.08
N GLY A 364 20.17 19.13 -4.82
CA GLY A 364 19.57 20.44 -4.54
C GLY A 364 18.67 21.01 -5.64
N GLU A 365 18.75 20.57 -6.90
CA GLU A 365 17.84 21.06 -7.95
C GLU A 365 16.39 20.62 -7.72
N LEU A 366 16.18 19.36 -7.37
CA LEU A 366 14.86 18.84 -6.98
C LEU A 366 14.34 19.50 -5.70
N ALA A 367 15.22 19.74 -4.72
CA ALA A 367 14.87 20.42 -3.48
C ALA A 367 14.51 21.90 -3.72
N LYS A 368 15.18 22.55 -4.68
CA LYS A 368 14.87 23.91 -5.13
C LYS A 368 13.51 23.96 -5.84
N LYS A 369 13.25 23.06 -6.80
CA LYS A 369 11.94 22.92 -7.44
C LYS A 369 10.81 22.67 -6.43
N TRP A 370 11.05 21.82 -5.43
CA TRP A 370 10.08 21.59 -4.34
C TRP A 370 9.82 22.86 -3.54
N LYS A 371 10.85 23.63 -3.19
CA LYS A 371 10.68 24.92 -2.50
C LYS A 371 9.91 25.94 -3.35
N ASP A 372 10.20 26.00 -4.65
CA ASP A 372 9.55 26.92 -5.58
C ASP A 372 8.07 26.57 -5.76
N MET A 373 7.71 25.27 -5.84
CA MET A 373 6.31 24.81 -5.89
C MET A 373 5.50 25.17 -4.63
N ASN A 374 6.13 25.18 -3.47
CA ASN A 374 5.48 25.55 -2.20
C ASN A 374 5.50 27.07 -1.94
N ALA A 375 6.16 27.87 -2.78
CA ALA A 375 6.20 29.32 -2.63
C ALA A 375 4.92 30.00 -3.17
N ASP A 376 4.22 29.34 -4.09
CA ASP A 376 2.97 29.83 -4.69
C ASP A 376 1.73 29.55 -3.83
N GLU A 377 1.84 28.70 -2.79
CA GLU A 377 0.77 28.44 -1.81
C GLU A 377 0.88 29.35 -0.57
N LYS A 378 1.03 30.67 -0.77
CA LYS A 378 0.72 31.60 0.32
C LYS A 378 -0.80 31.64 0.50
N PRO A 379 -1.34 31.39 1.71
CA PRO A 379 -2.77 31.55 1.92
C PRO A 379 -3.15 33.01 1.63
N GLU A 380 -4.10 33.21 0.72
CA GLU A 380 -4.82 34.47 0.63
C GLU A 380 -5.50 34.71 1.99
N ASN A 381 -5.19 35.87 2.59
CA ASN A 381 -5.59 36.27 3.95
C ASN A 381 -7.10 36.24 4.21
#